data_AF-A0A6G2U6S0-F1
#
_entry.id   AF-A0A6G2U6S0-F1
#
_cell.length_a   1.000
_cell.length_b   1.000
_cell.length_c   1.000
_cell.angle_alpha   90.00
_cell.angle_beta   90.00
_cell.angle_gamma   90.00
#
_symmetry.space_group_name_H-M   'P 1'
#
loop_
_entity.id
_entity.type
_entity.pdbx_description
1 polymer ?
#
loop_
_entity_poly.entity_id
_entity_poly.type
_entity_poly.pdbx_seq_one_letter_code
_entity_poly.pdbx_strand_id
1 'polypeptide(L)'
;MGVPYRQDAPVPTLTPRTRRRRHRRTPLLPVLGCAALLSLLPAAAPAPQPAAPPAADQRVSAYLKAVEDRPAALRAFFRDLPKGADLHNHLSGAASTELLIRLAGEDGLCVDERTLTARLAPCGRHTRPATQARTDAGFRRRILRAWSMQDFPPGESGHDHFFGAFDKFRAVSDAHIGRLLAEVADTAARNHQFYLETMVAPAATGSEQLAADVGFHPDLARLHRLLLADGKLDRLVRRAERETDAALAEFRAAGECGTGHPHPGCRLPFRFIYQTSRGSSPERVFTQLALGMRLAERDPRFVAVNLVQPEDGANALRDYRLQMRMLNYLHGVYPRAHITLHAGELTAGLVGPSDLRFHIGEAVRTGRAERIGHGVDVAHEDHAAALLRTMARRGIAVEVPLTSNRQILGVHGAEHPFPLYRRYGVPVVLSTDDPGISRTDIGEEYRYAARTYRLDYRELKDLARASLDHAFLPGDSLWDAGRDGPRAFTPAVPCRGERPGTRAPRQSCAHFLANSPKATLEWRQEAAFTRFAEHIRHLAP
;
A
#
# COMPACT_ATOMS: atom_id res chain seq x y z
N MET A 1 17.23 -43.32 34.91
CA MET A 1 17.68 -42.74 36.20
C MET A 1 17.54 -41.22 36.08
N GLY A 2 16.57 -40.47 36.61
CA GLY A 2 15.40 -40.78 37.43
C GLY A 2 15.46 -40.16 38.83
N VAL A 3 15.58 -38.82 39.00
CA VAL A 3 15.29 -38.07 40.26
C VAL A 3 15.11 -36.55 39.93
N PRO A 4 14.32 -35.73 40.64
CA PRO A 4 12.87 -35.78 40.77
C PRO A 4 12.17 -34.40 40.56
N TYR A 5 10.86 -34.47 40.32
CA TYR A 5 9.87 -33.40 40.29
C TYR A 5 9.75 -32.71 41.67
N ARG A 6 9.79 -31.37 41.74
CA ARG A 6 9.51 -30.61 42.96
C ARG A 6 8.04 -30.17 42.99
N GLN A 7 7.40 -30.49 44.10
CA GLN A 7 5.99 -30.28 44.41
C GLN A 7 5.63 -28.82 44.68
N ASP A 8 4.34 -28.58 44.52
CA ASP A 8 3.57 -27.34 44.68
C ASP A 8 3.74 -26.65 46.04
N ALA A 9 3.71 -25.32 46.01
CA ALA A 9 3.52 -24.47 47.18
C ALA A 9 2.18 -23.71 47.06
N PRO A 10 1.45 -23.49 48.16
CA PRO A 10 0.01 -23.22 48.14
C PRO A 10 -0.36 -21.76 47.86
N VAL A 11 -1.49 -21.60 47.18
CA VAL A 11 -2.22 -20.34 46.94
C VAL A 11 -2.81 -19.81 48.27
N PRO A 12 -2.58 -18.54 48.65
CA PRO A 12 -3.26 -17.96 49.81
C PRO A 12 -4.69 -17.55 49.47
N THR A 13 -5.63 -18.13 50.21
CA THR A 13 -7.06 -17.80 50.25
C THR A 13 -7.29 -16.41 50.88
N LEU A 14 -7.93 -15.50 50.14
CA LEU A 14 -8.41 -14.22 50.65
C LEU A 14 -9.87 -14.35 51.11
N THR A 15 -10.09 -14.47 52.41
CA THR A 15 -11.40 -14.30 53.05
C THR A 15 -11.77 -12.82 53.25
N PRO A 16 -13.06 -12.44 53.21
CA PRO A 16 -13.51 -11.06 53.13
C PRO A 16 -13.47 -10.36 54.49
N ARG A 17 -12.76 -9.23 54.58
CA ARG A 17 -12.80 -8.34 55.74
C ARG A 17 -13.90 -7.29 55.58
N THR A 18 -14.91 -7.40 56.43
CA THR A 18 -15.89 -6.37 56.74
C THR A 18 -15.19 -5.14 57.33
N ARG A 19 -15.40 -3.94 56.74
CA ARG A 19 -15.03 -2.67 57.39
C ARG A 19 -16.20 -1.69 57.40
N ARG A 20 -16.54 -1.34 58.63
CA ARG A 20 -17.59 -0.43 59.10
C ARG A 20 -17.53 0.95 58.42
N ARG A 21 -18.71 1.46 58.05
CA ARG A 21 -18.98 2.88 57.75
C ARG A 21 -18.57 3.75 58.94
N ARG A 22 -17.73 4.76 58.71
CA ARG A 22 -17.58 5.91 59.60
C ARG A 22 -18.07 7.15 58.86
N HIS A 23 -19.15 7.72 59.36
CA HIS A 23 -19.65 9.04 58.98
C HIS A 23 -18.58 10.10 59.29
N ARG A 24 -18.19 10.88 58.28
CA ARG A 24 -17.52 12.17 58.48
C ARG A 24 -18.50 13.27 58.11
N ARG A 25 -18.81 14.09 59.12
CA ARG A 25 -19.62 15.30 59.04
C ARG A 25 -18.86 16.36 58.25
N THR A 26 -19.52 16.95 57.26
CA THR A 26 -19.13 18.17 56.57
C THR A 26 -19.45 19.39 57.44
N PRO A 27 -18.61 20.44 57.49
CA PRO A 27 -19.03 21.73 58.00
C PRO A 27 -19.63 22.57 56.87
N LEU A 28 -20.80 23.14 57.17
CA LEU A 28 -21.48 24.18 56.40
C LEU A 28 -20.69 25.51 56.48
N LEU A 29 -20.54 26.19 55.35
CA LEU A 29 -20.23 27.62 55.25
C LEU A 29 -21.34 28.29 54.42
N PRO A 30 -21.75 29.52 54.77
CA PRO A 30 -23.03 30.08 54.37
C PRO A 30 -23.02 30.63 52.95
N VAL A 31 -24.17 30.45 52.29
CA VAL A 31 -24.52 31.00 50.99
C VAL A 31 -24.91 32.48 51.16
N LEU A 32 -24.10 33.38 50.58
CA LEU A 32 -24.57 34.63 49.96
C LEU A 32 -24.45 34.37 48.46
N GLY A 33 -25.50 34.36 47.64
CA GLY A 33 -26.42 35.48 47.44
C GLY A 33 -26.00 36.28 46.20
N CYS A 34 -25.96 35.66 45.02
CA CYS A 34 -25.85 36.37 43.74
C CYS A 34 -26.80 35.77 42.71
N ALA A 35 -27.49 36.68 42.02
CA ALA A 35 -28.64 36.48 41.19
C ALA A 35 -28.38 35.70 39.89
N ALA A 36 -29.50 35.17 39.38
CA ALA A 36 -29.71 34.58 38.07
C ALA A 36 -28.92 35.21 36.91
N LEU A 37 -28.19 34.37 36.18
CA LEU A 37 -27.95 34.50 34.75
C LEU A 37 -28.01 33.08 34.16
N LEU A 38 -29.19 32.69 33.66
CA LEU A 38 -29.30 31.55 32.76
C LEU A 38 -28.48 31.86 31.51
N SER A 39 -27.30 31.27 31.40
CA SER A 39 -26.54 31.22 30.17
C SER A 39 -27.30 30.38 29.14
N LEU A 40 -27.97 31.07 28.22
CA LEU A 40 -28.39 30.53 26.92
C LEU A 40 -27.15 30.02 26.19
N LEU A 41 -26.84 28.74 26.35
CA LEU A 41 -25.92 28.05 25.46
C LEU A 41 -26.62 27.92 24.11
N PRO A 42 -26.05 28.45 23.00
CA PRO A 42 -26.63 28.24 21.69
C PRO A 42 -26.60 26.74 21.40
N ALA A 43 -27.75 26.18 21.04
CA ALA A 43 -27.85 24.83 20.54
C ALA A 43 -26.85 24.67 19.39
N ALA A 44 -25.96 23.68 19.50
CA ALA A 44 -25.04 23.35 18.42
C ALA A 44 -25.85 23.12 17.15
N ALA A 45 -25.59 23.93 16.10
CA ALA A 45 -26.23 23.75 14.82
C ALA A 45 -26.00 22.30 14.35
N PRO A 46 -27.04 21.60 13.84
CA PRO A 46 -26.85 20.27 13.29
C PRO A 46 -25.80 20.34 12.18
N ALA A 47 -24.84 19.41 12.21
CA ALA A 47 -23.86 19.28 11.14
C ALA A 47 -24.60 19.19 9.79
N PRO A 48 -24.17 19.91 8.74
CA PRO A 48 -24.82 19.86 7.44
C PRO A 48 -24.93 18.40 6.98
N GLN A 49 -26.16 17.96 6.70
CA GLN A 49 -26.37 16.63 6.12
C GLN A 49 -25.65 16.59 4.77
N PRO A 50 -24.91 15.51 4.46
CA PRO A 50 -24.28 15.37 3.16
C PRO A 50 -25.36 15.46 2.08
N ALA A 51 -25.10 16.26 1.05
CA ALA A 51 -26.00 16.38 -0.09
C ALA A 51 -26.36 14.99 -0.64
N ALA A 52 -27.64 14.80 -0.99
CA ALA A 52 -28.11 13.56 -1.59
C ALA A 52 -27.25 13.20 -2.81
N PRO A 53 -26.85 11.93 -2.96
CA PRO A 53 -26.02 11.53 -4.09
C PRO A 53 -26.72 11.84 -5.42
N PRO A 54 -25.99 12.18 -6.49
CA PRO A 54 -26.56 12.40 -7.81
C PRO A 54 -27.43 11.22 -8.24
N ALA A 55 -28.52 11.47 -8.99
CA ALA A 55 -29.43 10.41 -9.45
C ALA A 55 -28.72 9.29 -10.23
N ALA A 56 -27.63 9.60 -10.93
CA ALA A 56 -26.79 8.61 -11.59
C ALA A 56 -26.12 7.66 -10.59
N ASP A 57 -25.56 8.18 -9.50
CA ASP A 57 -24.89 7.36 -8.48
C ASP A 57 -25.90 6.45 -7.74
N GLN A 58 -27.12 6.94 -7.51
CA GLN A 58 -28.22 6.15 -6.95
C GLN A 58 -28.61 4.98 -7.87
N ARG A 59 -28.74 5.21 -9.18
CA ARG A 59 -29.03 4.14 -10.15
C ARG A 59 -27.94 3.08 -10.19
N VAL A 60 -26.67 3.49 -10.21
CA VAL A 60 -25.55 2.55 -10.23
C VAL A 60 -25.50 1.75 -8.93
N SER A 61 -25.79 2.38 -7.78
CA SER A 61 -25.88 1.68 -6.49
C SER A 61 -27.03 0.66 -6.48
N ALA A 62 -28.19 1.01 -7.05
CA ALA A 62 -29.32 0.09 -7.18
C ALA A 62 -28.98 -1.09 -8.10
N TYR A 63 -28.28 -0.85 -9.21
CA TYR A 63 -27.80 -1.91 -10.09
C TYR A 63 -26.81 -2.82 -9.39
N LEU A 64 -25.82 -2.27 -8.68
CA LEU A 64 -24.83 -3.04 -7.91
C LEU A 64 -25.52 -3.99 -6.92
N LYS A 65 -26.52 -3.49 -6.19
CA LYS A 65 -27.34 -4.32 -5.30
C LYS A 65 -28.12 -5.39 -6.07
N ALA A 66 -28.74 -5.05 -7.20
CA ALA A 66 -29.50 -5.99 -8.02
C ALA A 66 -28.65 -7.08 -8.71
N VAL A 67 -27.32 -6.93 -8.78
CA VAL A 67 -26.39 -7.94 -9.31
C VAL A 67 -25.66 -8.73 -8.21
N GLU A 68 -25.91 -8.46 -6.92
CA GLU A 68 -25.10 -9.01 -5.83
C GLU A 68 -25.06 -10.55 -5.79
N ASP A 69 -26.20 -11.18 -6.08
CA ASP A 69 -26.35 -12.64 -6.17
C ASP A 69 -26.18 -13.19 -7.60
N ARG A 70 -25.69 -12.38 -8.54
CA ARG A 70 -25.43 -12.78 -9.94
C ARG A 70 -23.92 -12.72 -10.22
N PRO A 71 -23.15 -13.80 -9.95
CA PRO A 71 -21.68 -13.75 -9.95
C PRO A 71 -21.04 -13.24 -11.24
N ALA A 72 -21.59 -13.60 -12.40
CA ALA A 72 -21.09 -13.12 -13.68
C ALA A 72 -21.31 -11.61 -13.89
N ALA A 73 -22.50 -11.11 -13.53
CA ALA A 73 -22.83 -9.68 -13.64
C ALA A 73 -22.06 -8.85 -12.61
N LEU A 74 -21.87 -9.37 -11.38
CA LEU A 74 -21.07 -8.72 -10.36
C LEU A 74 -19.59 -8.62 -10.76
N ARG A 75 -19.02 -9.70 -11.32
CA ARG A 75 -17.64 -9.66 -11.86
C ARG A 75 -17.52 -8.65 -13.00
N ALA A 76 -18.49 -8.61 -13.92
CA ALA A 76 -18.50 -7.62 -14.99
C ALA A 76 -18.53 -6.19 -14.45
N PHE A 77 -19.37 -5.92 -13.44
CA PHE A 77 -19.43 -4.61 -12.78
C PHE A 77 -18.06 -4.18 -12.25
N PHE A 78 -17.38 -5.02 -11.46
CA PHE A 78 -16.09 -4.65 -10.86
C PHE A 78 -14.94 -4.62 -11.86
N ARG A 79 -14.99 -5.43 -12.92
CA ARG A 79 -14.04 -5.32 -14.04
C ARG A 79 -14.15 -3.94 -14.70
N ASP A 80 -15.36 -3.52 -15.02
CA ASP A 80 -15.63 -2.31 -15.82
C ASP A 80 -15.62 -1.01 -14.96
N LEU A 81 -15.69 -1.12 -13.63
CA LEU A 81 -15.62 0.00 -12.68
C LEU A 81 -14.29 0.78 -12.84
N PRO A 82 -14.31 2.11 -13.02
CA PRO A 82 -13.10 2.94 -12.96
C PRO A 82 -12.50 2.97 -11.54
N LYS A 83 -11.25 2.53 -11.35
CA LYS A 83 -10.69 2.22 -10.02
C LYS A 83 -9.52 3.11 -9.54
N GLY A 84 -9.29 4.26 -10.16
CA GLY A 84 -8.26 5.19 -9.70
C GLY A 84 -6.85 4.65 -9.93
N ALA A 85 -6.01 4.67 -8.90
CA ALA A 85 -4.63 4.24 -8.91
C ALA A 85 -4.37 3.01 -8.04
N ASP A 86 -3.33 2.24 -8.38
CA ASP A 86 -2.66 1.37 -7.41
C ASP A 86 -1.44 2.09 -6.84
N LEU A 87 -1.43 2.34 -5.53
CA LEU A 87 -0.33 3.06 -4.87
C LEU A 87 0.60 2.16 -4.06
N HIS A 88 0.27 0.89 -3.94
CA HIS A 88 1.02 -0.06 -3.11
C HIS A 88 1.02 -1.42 -3.80
N ASN A 89 2.06 -1.63 -4.61
CA ASN A 89 2.38 -2.93 -5.18
C ASN A 89 3.89 -3.09 -5.37
N HIS A 90 4.37 -4.32 -5.26
CA HIS A 90 5.77 -4.66 -5.49
C HIS A 90 5.90 -5.32 -6.85
N LEU A 91 6.74 -4.77 -7.72
CA LEU A 91 6.75 -5.20 -9.13
C LEU A 91 7.02 -6.71 -9.29
N SER A 92 7.90 -7.25 -8.46
CA SER A 92 8.32 -8.65 -8.51
C SER A 92 7.20 -9.63 -8.13
N GLY A 93 6.31 -9.29 -7.19
CA GLY A 93 5.16 -10.12 -6.85
C GLY A 93 3.84 -9.66 -7.48
N ALA A 94 3.82 -8.51 -8.17
CA ALA A 94 2.70 -8.07 -8.97
C ALA A 94 2.61 -8.74 -10.34
N ALA A 95 3.75 -9.06 -10.97
CA ALA A 95 3.78 -9.83 -12.20
C ALA A 95 3.19 -11.24 -12.01
N SER A 96 2.54 -11.78 -13.03
CA SER A 96 1.91 -13.09 -12.88
C SER A 96 2.95 -14.20 -12.69
N THR A 97 2.62 -15.18 -11.88
CA THR A 97 3.46 -16.37 -11.72
C THR A 97 3.63 -17.11 -13.05
N GLU A 98 2.63 -17.06 -13.92
CA GLU A 98 2.69 -17.60 -15.28
C GLU A 98 3.75 -16.90 -16.13
N LEU A 99 3.84 -15.56 -16.07
CA LEU A 99 4.91 -14.81 -16.71
C LEU A 99 6.26 -15.24 -16.17
N LEU A 100 6.44 -15.29 -14.85
CA LEU A 100 7.69 -15.69 -14.22
C LEU A 100 8.15 -17.09 -14.67
N ILE A 101 7.23 -18.06 -14.73
CA ILE A 101 7.53 -19.42 -15.23
C ILE A 101 7.96 -19.38 -16.70
N ARG A 102 7.27 -18.59 -17.52
CA ARG A 102 7.60 -18.45 -18.94
C ARG A 102 9.00 -17.85 -19.13
N LEU A 103 9.31 -16.77 -18.41
CA LEU A 103 10.61 -16.10 -18.44
C LEU A 103 11.73 -17.03 -17.98
N ALA A 104 11.52 -17.77 -16.89
CA ALA A 104 12.49 -18.77 -16.43
C ALA A 104 12.83 -19.81 -17.51
N GLY A 105 11.83 -20.21 -18.32
CA GLY A 105 12.04 -21.10 -19.46
C GLY A 105 12.80 -20.44 -20.61
N GLU A 106 12.54 -19.17 -20.90
CA GLU A 106 13.23 -18.38 -21.94
C GLU A 106 14.70 -18.16 -21.59
N ASP A 107 15.01 -17.92 -20.31
CA ASP A 107 16.37 -17.77 -19.78
C ASP A 107 17.14 -19.09 -19.63
N GLY A 108 16.49 -20.22 -19.92
CA GLY A 108 17.08 -21.55 -19.76
C GLY A 108 17.38 -21.94 -18.31
N LEU A 109 16.67 -21.36 -17.34
CA LEU A 109 16.86 -21.66 -15.93
C LEU A 109 16.43 -23.08 -15.59
N CYS A 110 16.96 -23.57 -14.47
CA CYS A 110 16.59 -24.82 -13.84
C CYS A 110 15.76 -24.55 -12.59
N VAL A 111 14.85 -25.44 -12.23
CA VAL A 111 14.09 -25.38 -10.99
C VAL A 111 14.49 -26.56 -10.12
N ASP A 112 14.92 -26.27 -8.89
CA ASP A 112 15.20 -27.29 -7.88
C ASP A 112 13.92 -28.08 -7.56
N GLU A 113 13.97 -29.41 -7.64
CA GLU A 113 12.77 -30.24 -7.49
C GLU A 113 12.21 -30.28 -6.05
N ARG A 114 13.03 -29.91 -5.05
CA ARG A 114 12.65 -29.89 -3.64
C ARG A 114 12.22 -28.50 -3.20
N THR A 115 13.06 -27.50 -3.41
CA THR A 115 12.79 -26.13 -2.96
C THR A 115 11.93 -25.34 -3.93
N LEU A 116 11.82 -25.83 -5.18
CA LEU A 116 11.16 -25.16 -6.29
C LEU A 116 11.77 -23.79 -6.60
N THR A 117 13.05 -23.59 -6.30
CA THR A 117 13.76 -22.35 -6.59
C THR A 117 14.36 -22.38 -8.00
N ALA A 118 14.18 -21.30 -8.76
CA ALA A 118 14.85 -21.07 -10.03
C ALA A 118 16.36 -20.81 -9.80
N ARG A 119 17.20 -21.46 -10.60
CA ARG A 119 18.66 -21.41 -10.55
C ARG A 119 19.23 -21.32 -11.96
N LEU A 120 20.41 -20.74 -12.09
CA LEU A 120 21.14 -20.69 -13.36
C LEU A 120 21.51 -22.11 -13.82
N ALA A 121 21.55 -22.30 -15.15
CA ALA A 121 22.06 -23.51 -15.79
C ALA A 121 23.55 -23.76 -15.44
N PRO A 122 24.05 -25.01 -15.58
CA PRO A 122 23.39 -26.21 -16.10
C PRO A 122 22.48 -26.94 -15.09
N CYS A 123 21.46 -27.65 -15.59
CA CYS A 123 20.57 -28.45 -14.72
C CYS A 123 21.29 -29.73 -14.28
N GLY A 124 21.47 -29.88 -12.97
CA GLY A 124 22.05 -31.06 -12.34
C GLY A 124 21.03 -32.06 -11.81
N ARG A 125 21.52 -33.05 -11.07
CA ARG A 125 20.70 -34.04 -10.34
C ARG A 125 19.81 -33.28 -9.35
N HIS A 126 18.50 -33.55 -9.36
CA HIS A 126 17.46 -32.86 -8.56
C HIS A 126 17.03 -31.48 -9.06
N THR A 127 17.37 -31.12 -10.30
CA THR A 127 16.83 -29.92 -10.94
C THR A 127 16.20 -30.29 -12.28
N ARG A 128 15.18 -29.54 -12.69
CA ARG A 128 14.52 -29.70 -13.99
C ARG A 128 14.57 -28.41 -14.79
N PRO A 129 14.76 -28.44 -16.11
CA PRO A 129 14.63 -27.24 -16.94
C PRO A 129 13.26 -26.59 -16.76
N ALA A 130 13.23 -25.28 -16.54
CA ALA A 130 11.97 -24.52 -16.36
C ALA A 130 11.04 -24.64 -17.57
N THR A 131 11.60 -24.81 -18.77
CA THR A 131 10.84 -25.06 -20.01
C THR A 131 9.89 -26.26 -19.92
N GLN A 132 10.19 -27.26 -19.08
CA GLN A 132 9.33 -28.43 -18.89
C GLN A 132 7.99 -28.08 -18.23
N ALA A 133 7.85 -26.93 -17.56
CA ALA A 133 6.57 -26.48 -17.02
C ALA A 133 5.52 -26.21 -18.12
N ARG A 134 5.94 -26.04 -19.38
CA ARG A 134 5.01 -25.91 -20.52
C ARG A 134 4.29 -27.22 -20.85
N THR A 135 5.00 -28.34 -20.76
CA THR A 135 4.53 -29.67 -21.19
C THR A 135 4.11 -30.56 -20.03
N ASP A 136 4.69 -30.40 -18.84
CA ASP A 136 4.36 -31.15 -17.63
C ASP A 136 3.44 -30.30 -16.72
N ALA A 137 2.14 -30.58 -16.77
CA ALA A 137 1.12 -29.89 -15.97
C ALA A 137 1.30 -30.13 -14.46
N GLY A 138 1.81 -31.29 -14.04
CA GLY A 138 2.06 -31.60 -12.64
C GLY A 138 3.20 -30.74 -12.09
N PHE A 139 4.29 -30.65 -12.84
CA PHE A 139 5.42 -29.78 -12.51
C PHE A 139 5.02 -28.31 -12.48
N ARG A 140 4.29 -27.83 -13.49
CA ARG A 140 3.78 -26.44 -13.52
C ARG A 140 2.95 -26.12 -12.27
N ARG A 141 2.03 -27.00 -11.88
CA ARG A 141 1.20 -26.79 -10.68
C ARG A 141 2.02 -26.73 -9.40
N ARG A 142 3.09 -27.52 -9.28
CA ARG A 142 4.00 -27.41 -8.12
C ARG A 142 4.70 -26.05 -8.08
N ILE A 143 5.20 -25.58 -9.21
CA ILE A 143 5.84 -24.26 -9.28
C ILE A 143 4.84 -23.16 -8.93
N LEU A 144 3.64 -23.17 -9.55
CA LEU A 144 2.57 -22.21 -9.26
C LEU A 144 2.26 -22.15 -7.75
N ARG A 145 2.08 -23.31 -7.10
CA ARG A 145 1.83 -23.38 -5.66
C ARG A 145 2.98 -22.81 -4.83
N ALA A 146 4.22 -22.99 -5.27
CA ALA A 146 5.38 -22.53 -4.52
C ALA A 146 5.70 -21.05 -4.75
N TRP A 147 5.35 -20.50 -5.90
CA TRP A 147 5.66 -19.12 -6.30
C TRP A 147 4.45 -18.18 -6.14
N SER A 148 3.35 -18.66 -5.55
CA SER A 148 2.14 -17.90 -5.30
C SER A 148 1.34 -18.49 -4.14
N MET A 149 0.27 -17.81 -3.74
CA MET A 149 -0.75 -18.30 -2.80
C MET A 149 -1.75 -19.27 -3.47
N GLN A 150 -1.54 -19.69 -4.72
CA GLN A 150 -2.43 -20.64 -5.37
C GLN A 150 -2.34 -22.02 -4.71
N ASP A 151 -3.47 -22.49 -4.17
CA ASP A 151 -3.59 -23.79 -3.51
C ASP A 151 -2.52 -24.00 -2.42
N PHE A 152 -2.11 -22.93 -1.71
CA PHE A 152 -1.08 -23.04 -0.68
C PHE A 152 -1.53 -24.02 0.43
N PRO A 153 -0.63 -24.84 1.00
CA PRO A 153 -1.04 -25.98 1.79
C PRO A 153 -1.79 -25.60 3.08
N PRO A 154 -2.89 -26.31 3.42
CA PRO A 154 -3.60 -26.06 4.67
C PRO A 154 -2.71 -26.39 5.87
N GLY A 155 -2.69 -25.51 6.87
CA GLY A 155 -1.88 -25.66 8.08
C GLY A 155 -0.46 -25.08 7.97
N GLU A 156 -0.06 -24.57 6.80
CA GLU A 156 1.14 -23.75 6.67
C GLU A 156 0.85 -22.28 6.97
N SER A 157 1.86 -21.57 7.48
CA SER A 157 1.81 -20.13 7.70
C SER A 157 1.72 -19.41 6.36
N GLY A 158 0.60 -18.73 6.10
CA GLY A 158 0.43 -17.91 4.90
C GLY A 158 1.47 -16.79 4.83
N HIS A 159 1.87 -16.24 5.98
CA HIS A 159 2.97 -15.29 6.12
C HIS A 159 4.30 -15.87 5.60
N ASP A 160 4.74 -17.01 6.13
CA ASP A 160 6.03 -17.61 5.75
C ASP A 160 6.05 -18.08 4.30
N HIS A 161 4.93 -18.63 3.83
CA HIS A 161 4.79 -19.07 2.44
C HIS A 161 4.87 -17.89 1.47
N PHE A 162 4.17 -16.79 1.77
CA PHE A 162 4.19 -15.57 0.98
C PHE A 162 5.60 -15.00 0.85
N PHE A 163 6.29 -14.75 1.98
CA PHE A 163 7.64 -14.20 1.95
C PHE A 163 8.67 -15.19 1.37
N GLY A 164 8.49 -16.48 1.60
CA GLY A 164 9.33 -17.54 1.03
C GLY A 164 9.19 -17.70 -0.48
N ALA A 165 8.12 -17.19 -1.10
CA ALA A 165 7.92 -17.28 -2.54
C ALA A 165 8.95 -16.43 -3.33
N PHE A 166 9.27 -15.23 -2.85
CA PHE A 166 10.15 -14.28 -3.55
C PHE A 166 11.54 -14.85 -3.84
N ASP A 167 12.15 -15.54 -2.88
CA ASP A 167 13.45 -16.18 -3.06
C ASP A 167 13.45 -17.25 -4.16
N LYS A 168 12.29 -17.86 -4.44
CA LYS A 168 12.18 -18.94 -5.43
C LYS A 168 12.23 -18.43 -6.86
N PHE A 169 11.77 -17.22 -7.12
CA PHE A 169 11.74 -16.65 -8.48
C PHE A 169 12.64 -15.41 -8.65
N ARG A 170 13.39 -14.99 -7.62
CA ARG A 170 14.28 -13.82 -7.65
C ARG A 170 15.17 -13.74 -8.90
N ALA A 171 15.78 -14.87 -9.28
CA ALA A 171 16.67 -14.94 -10.45
C ALA A 171 15.99 -14.49 -11.76
N VAL A 172 14.66 -14.64 -11.85
CA VAL A 172 13.84 -14.21 -12.98
C VAL A 172 13.42 -12.76 -12.80
N SER A 173 12.87 -12.42 -11.62
CA SER A 173 12.28 -11.09 -11.41
C SER A 173 13.32 -9.97 -11.50
N ASP A 174 14.55 -10.23 -11.05
CA ASP A 174 15.63 -9.25 -11.08
C ASP A 174 16.16 -9.00 -12.50
N ALA A 175 15.99 -9.97 -13.41
CA ALA A 175 16.48 -9.91 -14.77
C ALA A 175 15.51 -9.21 -15.76
N HIS A 176 14.23 -9.10 -15.41
CA HIS A 176 13.16 -8.76 -16.37
C HIS A 176 12.22 -7.64 -15.92
N ILE A 177 12.73 -6.65 -15.20
CA ILE A 177 11.96 -5.52 -14.66
C ILE A 177 11.02 -4.90 -15.72
N GLY A 178 11.48 -4.71 -16.95
CA GLY A 178 10.66 -4.11 -18.01
C GLY A 178 9.51 -5.00 -18.48
N ARG A 179 9.74 -6.31 -18.60
CA ARG A 179 8.69 -7.27 -19.02
C ARG A 179 7.66 -7.49 -17.93
N LEU A 180 8.10 -7.52 -16.66
CA LEU A 180 7.18 -7.54 -15.52
C LEU A 180 6.29 -6.30 -15.53
N LEU A 181 6.90 -5.12 -15.69
CA LEU A 181 6.16 -3.86 -15.74
C LEU A 181 5.17 -3.80 -16.90
N ALA A 182 5.50 -4.38 -18.06
CA ALA A 182 4.61 -4.41 -19.21
C ALA A 182 3.33 -5.20 -18.90
N GLU A 183 3.43 -6.38 -18.29
CA GLU A 183 2.26 -7.17 -17.91
C GLU A 183 1.45 -6.51 -16.78
N VAL A 184 2.12 -5.94 -15.78
CA VAL A 184 1.46 -5.27 -14.65
C VAL A 184 0.69 -4.03 -15.14
N ALA A 185 1.32 -3.18 -15.95
CA ALA A 185 0.67 -2.00 -16.52
C ALA A 185 -0.51 -2.37 -17.43
N ASP A 186 -0.38 -3.44 -18.21
CA ASP A 186 -1.46 -3.99 -19.03
C ASP A 186 -2.64 -4.46 -18.19
N THR A 187 -2.36 -5.17 -17.10
CA THR A 187 -3.38 -5.66 -16.17
C THR A 187 -4.08 -4.51 -15.48
N ALA A 188 -3.35 -3.48 -15.06
CA ALA A 188 -3.91 -2.28 -14.47
C ALA A 188 -4.80 -1.51 -15.46
N ALA A 189 -4.34 -1.32 -16.71
CA ALA A 189 -5.12 -0.66 -17.75
C ALA A 189 -6.42 -1.44 -18.08
N ARG A 190 -6.36 -2.77 -18.18
CA ARG A 190 -7.54 -3.64 -18.37
C ARG A 190 -8.51 -3.61 -17.18
N ASN A 191 -7.99 -3.35 -15.98
CA ASN A 191 -8.78 -3.14 -14.78
C ASN A 191 -9.24 -1.69 -14.60
N HIS A 192 -9.18 -0.85 -15.64
CA HIS A 192 -9.62 0.55 -15.57
C HIS A 192 -8.97 1.34 -14.43
N GLN A 193 -7.70 1.06 -14.16
CA GLN A 193 -6.83 1.93 -13.38
C GLN A 193 -6.21 2.98 -14.31
N PHE A 194 -5.94 4.15 -13.74
CA PHE A 194 -5.45 5.32 -14.45
C PHE A 194 -4.01 5.66 -14.09
N TYR A 195 -3.47 5.05 -13.04
CA TYR A 195 -2.13 5.33 -12.55
C TYR A 195 -1.60 4.17 -11.68
N LEU A 196 -0.27 4.04 -11.63
CA LEU A 196 0.44 3.01 -10.89
C LEU A 196 1.66 3.61 -10.18
N GLU A 197 1.83 3.35 -8.89
CA GLU A 197 3.11 3.48 -8.19
C GLU A 197 3.60 2.09 -7.82
N THR A 198 4.75 1.68 -8.35
CA THR A 198 5.28 0.32 -8.17
C THR A 198 6.66 0.34 -7.55
N MET A 199 6.92 -0.62 -6.66
CA MET A 199 8.16 -0.68 -5.90
C MET A 199 9.25 -1.46 -6.66
N VAL A 200 10.45 -0.86 -6.75
CA VAL A 200 11.66 -1.45 -7.35
C VAL A 200 12.91 -0.99 -6.61
N ALA A 201 14.02 -1.70 -6.73
CA ALA A 201 15.31 -1.35 -6.12
C ALA A 201 16.47 -1.43 -7.14
N PRO A 202 16.56 -0.50 -8.09
CA PRO A 202 17.71 -0.46 -8.99
C PRO A 202 19.01 -0.20 -8.22
N ALA A 203 20.13 -0.61 -8.81
CA ALA A 203 21.47 -0.59 -8.25
C ALA A 203 21.61 -1.34 -6.91
N ALA A 204 20.74 -2.32 -6.63
CA ALA A 204 20.73 -3.09 -5.38
C ALA A 204 22.10 -3.64 -5.01
N THR A 205 22.74 -4.42 -5.90
CA THR A 205 24.08 -5.00 -5.64
C THR A 205 25.15 -3.94 -5.35
N GLY A 206 25.10 -2.80 -6.06
CA GLY A 206 26.04 -1.70 -5.83
C GLY A 206 25.82 -1.00 -4.50
N SER A 207 24.55 -0.87 -4.08
CA SER A 207 24.17 -0.35 -2.77
C SER A 207 24.67 -1.25 -1.64
N GLU A 208 24.54 -2.57 -1.78
CA GLU A 208 25.04 -3.54 -0.81
C GLU A 208 26.56 -3.47 -0.64
N GLN A 209 27.30 -3.41 -1.76
CA GLN A 209 28.76 -3.27 -1.72
C GLN A 209 29.18 -1.97 -1.05
N LEU A 210 28.54 -0.85 -1.40
CA LEU A 210 28.86 0.44 -0.80
C LEU A 210 28.61 0.46 0.72
N ALA A 211 27.50 -0.15 1.15
CA ALA A 211 27.19 -0.27 2.58
C ALA A 211 28.27 -1.09 3.32
N ALA A 212 28.74 -2.19 2.73
CA ALA A 212 29.82 -3.01 3.28
C ALA A 212 31.15 -2.24 3.37
N ASP A 213 31.48 -1.45 2.34
CA ASP A 213 32.72 -0.67 2.28
C ASP A 213 32.73 0.49 3.31
N VAL A 214 31.57 1.10 3.57
CA VAL A 214 31.45 2.26 4.46
C VAL A 214 31.23 1.87 5.92
N GLY A 215 30.48 0.79 6.16
CA GLY A 215 30.09 0.35 7.50
C GLY A 215 29.09 1.28 8.19
N PHE A 216 28.67 0.91 9.40
CA PHE A 216 27.73 1.71 10.19
C PHE A 216 28.44 2.78 11.03
N HIS A 217 27.83 3.96 11.12
CA HIS A 217 28.22 4.99 12.07
C HIS A 217 26.96 5.56 12.77
N PRO A 218 26.94 5.70 14.11
CA PRO A 218 25.74 6.12 14.84
C PRO A 218 25.34 7.57 14.61
N ASP A 219 26.30 8.46 14.30
CA ASP A 219 26.00 9.78 13.74
C ASP A 219 25.63 9.63 12.26
N LEU A 220 24.32 9.75 11.99
CA LEU A 220 23.73 9.63 10.66
C LEU A 220 24.25 10.69 9.68
N ALA A 221 24.60 11.89 10.16
CA ALA A 221 25.17 12.92 9.31
C ALA A 221 26.59 12.57 8.87
N ARG A 222 27.38 11.96 9.76
CA ARG A 222 28.69 11.43 9.38
C ARG A 222 28.56 10.23 8.44
N LEU A 223 27.64 9.29 8.72
CA LEU A 223 27.39 8.15 7.83
C LEU A 223 27.02 8.62 6.42
N HIS A 224 26.13 9.60 6.31
CA HIS A 224 25.74 10.18 5.03
C HIS A 224 26.90 10.85 4.30
N ARG A 225 27.73 11.64 4.99
CA ARG A 225 28.95 12.21 4.39
C ARG A 225 29.91 11.14 3.86
N LEU A 226 30.06 10.01 4.55
CA LEU A 226 30.90 8.89 4.09
C LEU A 226 30.35 8.23 2.82
N LEU A 227 29.02 8.13 2.70
CA LEU A 227 28.36 7.64 1.48
C LEU A 227 28.52 8.62 0.30
N LEU A 228 28.57 9.92 0.57
CA LEU A 228 28.77 10.95 -0.46
C LEU A 228 30.23 11.12 -0.86
N ALA A 229 31.18 10.74 0.00
CA ALA A 229 32.61 10.91 -0.22
C ALA A 229 33.04 10.35 -1.58
N ASP A 230 33.91 11.09 -2.27
CA ASP A 230 34.43 10.76 -3.60
C ASP A 230 33.34 10.47 -4.65
N GLY A 231 32.12 10.98 -4.46
CA GLY A 231 30.98 10.75 -5.35
C GLY A 231 30.47 9.31 -5.37
N LYS A 232 30.71 8.52 -4.31
CA LYS A 232 30.29 7.11 -4.20
C LYS A 232 28.78 6.94 -4.44
N LEU A 233 27.93 7.65 -3.69
CA LEU A 233 26.48 7.59 -3.86
C LEU A 233 26.02 8.12 -5.24
N ASP A 234 26.70 9.13 -5.80
CA ASP A 234 26.38 9.67 -7.11
C ASP A 234 26.62 8.66 -8.25
N ARG A 235 27.63 7.80 -8.11
CA ARG A 235 27.84 6.68 -9.05
C ARG A 235 26.69 5.69 -9.01
N LEU A 236 26.14 5.41 -7.82
CA LEU A 236 24.98 4.52 -7.67
C LEU A 236 23.71 5.14 -8.25
N VAL A 237 23.46 6.44 -8.04
CA VAL A 237 22.32 7.12 -8.67
C VAL A 237 22.40 7.01 -10.19
N ARG A 238 23.55 7.31 -10.80
CA ARG A 238 23.74 7.16 -12.25
C ARG A 238 23.59 5.72 -12.73
N ARG A 239 23.96 4.74 -11.90
CA ARG A 239 23.74 3.33 -12.21
C ARG A 239 22.26 2.99 -12.19
N ALA A 240 21.54 3.44 -11.17
CA ALA A 240 20.10 3.25 -11.05
C ALA A 240 19.33 3.87 -12.21
N GLU A 241 19.71 5.07 -12.65
CA GLU A 241 19.15 5.74 -13.84
C GLU A 241 19.32 4.87 -15.09
N ARG A 242 20.53 4.34 -15.34
CA ARG A 242 20.81 3.46 -16.49
C ARG A 242 20.06 2.14 -16.45
N GLU A 243 19.99 1.50 -15.28
CA GLU A 243 19.21 0.26 -15.11
C GLU A 243 17.73 0.52 -15.34
N THR A 244 17.22 1.68 -14.92
CA THR A 244 15.84 2.10 -15.19
C THR A 244 15.62 2.39 -16.68
N ASP A 245 16.57 3.03 -17.37
CA ASP A 245 16.49 3.24 -18.82
C ASP A 245 16.39 1.92 -19.58
N ALA A 246 17.22 0.93 -19.20
CA ALA A 246 17.18 -0.40 -19.78
C ALA A 246 15.84 -1.11 -19.53
N ALA A 247 15.33 -1.06 -18.29
CA ALA A 247 14.02 -1.60 -17.96
C ALA A 247 12.88 -0.93 -18.74
N LEU A 248 12.93 0.39 -18.95
CA LEU A 248 11.91 1.09 -19.74
C LEU A 248 12.00 0.80 -21.23
N ALA A 249 13.21 0.57 -21.77
CA ALA A 249 13.37 0.10 -23.15
C ALA A 249 12.77 -1.31 -23.31
N GLU A 250 13.04 -2.22 -22.37
CA GLU A 250 12.46 -3.56 -22.33
C GLU A 250 10.93 -3.52 -22.19
N PHE A 251 10.38 -2.67 -21.31
CA PHE A 251 8.94 -2.41 -21.17
C PHE A 251 8.30 -2.01 -22.51
N ARG A 252 8.90 -1.04 -23.21
CA ARG A 252 8.37 -0.55 -24.49
C ARG A 252 8.40 -1.62 -25.58
N ALA A 253 9.44 -2.45 -25.59
CA ALA A 253 9.55 -3.56 -26.52
C ALA A 253 8.50 -4.65 -26.21
N ALA A 254 8.37 -5.04 -24.94
CA ALA A 254 7.46 -6.09 -24.49
C ALA A 254 5.97 -5.72 -24.66
N GLY A 255 5.62 -4.43 -24.48
CA GLY A 255 4.27 -3.93 -24.72
C GLY A 255 4.02 -3.47 -26.16
N GLU A 256 4.99 -3.65 -27.06
CA GLU A 256 4.91 -3.21 -28.46
C GLU A 256 4.55 -1.71 -28.61
N CYS A 257 5.01 -0.86 -27.68
CA CYS A 257 4.53 0.52 -27.54
C CYS A 257 4.85 1.42 -28.75
N GLY A 258 5.74 1.01 -29.64
CA GLY A 258 6.10 1.72 -30.87
C GLY A 258 5.43 1.18 -32.14
N THR A 259 4.56 0.16 -32.05
CA THR A 259 3.92 -0.46 -33.21
C THR A 259 2.54 0.14 -33.48
N GLY A 260 1.86 -0.31 -34.56
CA GLY A 260 0.48 0.07 -34.86
C GLY A 260 -0.57 -0.52 -33.90
N HIS A 261 -0.18 -1.48 -33.06
CA HIS A 261 -1.06 -2.18 -32.12
C HIS A 261 -0.46 -2.22 -30.70
N PRO A 262 -0.17 -1.05 -30.08
CA PRO A 262 0.47 -1.02 -28.77
C PRO A 262 -0.46 -1.62 -27.71
N HIS A 263 0.12 -2.34 -26.75
CA HIS A 263 -0.63 -2.87 -25.63
C HIS A 263 -1.23 -1.73 -24.77
N PRO A 264 -2.36 -1.95 -24.07
CA PRO A 264 -3.04 -0.92 -23.29
C PRO A 264 -2.14 -0.22 -22.24
N GLY A 265 -1.24 -0.97 -21.61
CA GLY A 265 -0.32 -0.51 -20.57
C GLY A 265 0.67 0.55 -21.05
N CYS A 266 0.96 0.62 -22.35
CA CYS A 266 1.83 1.66 -22.93
C CYS A 266 1.33 3.09 -22.70
N ARG A 267 0.03 3.26 -22.40
CA ARG A 267 -0.61 4.55 -22.12
C ARG A 267 -0.87 4.80 -20.64
N LEU A 268 -0.61 3.81 -19.78
CA LEU A 268 -0.79 3.94 -18.34
C LEU A 268 0.40 4.73 -17.77
N PRO A 269 0.19 5.90 -17.17
CA PRO A 269 1.25 6.57 -16.45
C PRO A 269 1.59 5.80 -15.18
N PHE A 270 2.88 5.72 -14.87
CA PHE A 270 3.36 5.11 -13.64
C PHE A 270 4.56 5.86 -13.07
N ARG A 271 4.84 5.63 -11.78
CA ARG A 271 6.06 6.05 -11.08
C ARG A 271 6.63 4.92 -10.25
N PHE A 272 7.89 5.05 -9.90
CA PHE A 272 8.60 4.11 -9.07
C PHE A 272 8.73 4.61 -7.64
N ILE A 273 8.61 3.68 -6.71
CA ILE A 273 8.96 3.85 -5.31
C ILE A 273 10.22 3.02 -5.07
N TYR A 274 11.26 3.60 -4.50
CA TYR A 274 12.48 2.88 -4.18
C TYR A 274 12.28 2.05 -2.90
N GLN A 275 12.33 0.72 -2.99
CA GLN A 275 12.17 -0.15 -1.83
C GLN A 275 13.49 -0.41 -1.10
N THR A 276 13.43 -0.40 0.22
CA THR A 276 14.55 -0.64 1.14
C THR A 276 14.25 -1.86 2.01
N SER A 277 15.22 -2.76 2.12
CA SER A 277 15.09 -4.04 2.83
C SER A 277 15.27 -3.87 4.34
N ARG A 278 14.17 -3.76 5.08
CA ARG A 278 14.18 -3.44 6.52
C ARG A 278 14.78 -4.54 7.41
N GLY A 279 14.89 -5.77 6.89
CA GLY A 279 15.54 -6.90 7.54
C GLY A 279 17.07 -6.89 7.40
N SER A 280 17.67 -5.91 6.72
CA SER A 280 19.14 -5.79 6.56
C SER A 280 19.82 -5.15 7.78
N SER A 281 21.16 -5.11 7.78
CA SER A 281 21.94 -4.36 8.76
C SER A 281 21.71 -2.83 8.67
N PRO A 282 21.92 -2.07 9.76
CA PRO A 282 21.68 -0.62 9.77
C PRO A 282 22.39 0.17 8.65
N GLU A 283 23.63 -0.17 8.31
CA GLU A 283 24.37 0.48 7.22
C GLU A 283 23.79 0.19 5.84
N ARG A 284 23.27 -1.04 5.62
CA ARG A 284 22.58 -1.40 4.38
C ARG A 284 21.27 -0.63 4.25
N VAL A 285 20.46 -0.60 5.31
CA VAL A 285 19.19 0.14 5.33
C VAL A 285 19.43 1.63 5.08
N PHE A 286 20.39 2.25 5.78
CA PHE A 286 20.69 3.66 5.59
C PHE A 286 21.18 3.98 4.18
N THR A 287 22.05 3.13 3.61
CA THR A 287 22.58 3.32 2.26
C THR A 287 21.48 3.23 1.20
N GLN A 288 20.57 2.26 1.34
CA GLN A 288 19.40 2.11 0.46
C GLN A 288 18.44 3.31 0.56
N LEU A 289 18.11 3.77 1.77
CA LEU A 289 17.29 4.97 1.97
C LEU A 289 17.95 6.21 1.35
N ALA A 290 19.25 6.41 1.59
CA ALA A 290 19.98 7.55 1.05
C ALA A 290 20.04 7.52 -0.48
N LEU A 291 20.23 6.33 -1.08
CA LEU A 291 20.16 6.14 -2.53
C LEU A 291 18.76 6.45 -3.08
N GLY A 292 17.72 5.85 -2.50
CA GLY A 292 16.34 6.01 -2.94
C GLY A 292 15.84 7.44 -2.86
N MET A 293 16.07 8.12 -1.73
CA MET A 293 15.64 9.52 -1.56
C MET A 293 16.44 10.47 -2.48
N ARG A 294 17.74 10.23 -2.65
CA ARG A 294 18.55 11.02 -3.61
C ARG A 294 18.10 10.78 -5.06
N LEU A 295 17.73 9.55 -5.40
CA LEU A 295 17.22 9.20 -6.73
C LEU A 295 15.88 9.88 -7.00
N ALA A 296 14.95 9.87 -6.04
CA ALA A 296 13.65 10.55 -6.17
C ALA A 296 13.77 12.08 -6.38
N GLU A 297 14.84 12.71 -5.90
CA GLU A 297 15.09 14.14 -6.15
C GLU A 297 15.78 14.45 -7.49
N ARG A 298 16.31 13.43 -8.17
CA ARG A 298 17.11 13.57 -9.40
C ARG A 298 16.44 13.00 -10.64
N ASP A 299 15.69 11.92 -10.47
CA ASP A 299 15.00 11.23 -11.54
C ASP A 299 13.50 11.30 -11.29
N PRO A 300 12.74 12.07 -12.10
CA PRO A 300 11.30 12.27 -11.89
C PRO A 300 10.47 11.00 -12.11
N ARG A 301 11.07 9.89 -12.52
CA ARG A 301 10.44 8.56 -12.55
C ARG A 301 10.28 7.98 -11.15
N PHE A 302 11.13 8.37 -10.20
CA PHE A 302 11.07 7.95 -8.80
C PHE A 302 10.42 9.06 -7.96
N VAL A 303 9.51 8.69 -7.07
CA VAL A 303 8.74 9.67 -6.28
C VAL A 303 8.88 9.49 -4.78
N ALA A 304 9.11 8.27 -4.31
CA ALA A 304 9.16 7.97 -2.89
C ALA A 304 10.15 6.85 -2.55
N VAL A 305 10.36 6.65 -1.24
CA VAL A 305 10.96 5.46 -0.66
C VAL A 305 9.94 4.67 0.17
N ASN A 306 10.18 3.36 0.34
CA ASN A 306 9.43 2.50 1.25
C ASN A 306 10.35 1.47 1.95
N LEU A 307 9.98 1.03 3.15
CA LEU A 307 10.61 -0.08 3.87
C LEU A 307 9.78 -1.36 3.65
N VAL A 308 10.39 -2.38 3.08
CA VAL A 308 9.76 -3.68 2.73
C VAL A 308 10.41 -4.84 3.48
N GLN A 309 9.93 -6.07 3.28
CA GLN A 309 10.23 -7.30 4.04
C GLN A 309 9.42 -7.42 5.35
N PRO A 310 9.34 -8.63 5.97
CA PRO A 310 8.55 -8.86 7.17
C PRO A 310 8.84 -7.82 8.27
N GLU A 311 7.78 -7.15 8.74
CA GLU A 311 7.89 -6.14 9.81
C GLU A 311 8.20 -6.78 11.18
N ASP A 312 7.85 -8.05 11.36
CA ASP A 312 8.12 -8.89 12.53
C ASP A 312 9.51 -9.55 12.52
N GLY A 313 10.29 -9.36 11.46
CA GLY A 313 11.66 -9.87 11.40
C GLY A 313 12.57 -9.31 12.51
N ALA A 314 13.48 -10.12 13.04
CA ALA A 314 14.30 -9.74 14.21
C ALA A 314 15.08 -8.42 14.05
N ASN A 315 15.63 -8.16 12.85
CA ASN A 315 16.31 -6.89 12.56
C ASN A 315 15.30 -5.73 12.42
N ALA A 316 14.14 -5.97 11.81
CA ALA A 316 13.09 -4.98 11.64
C ALA A 316 12.59 -4.47 12.99
N LEU A 317 12.22 -5.37 13.89
CA LEU A 317 11.75 -5.05 15.24
C LEU A 317 12.81 -4.33 16.07
N ARG A 318 14.04 -4.87 16.11
CA ARG A 318 15.14 -4.29 16.88
C ARG A 318 15.45 -2.86 16.43
N ASP A 319 15.51 -2.63 15.12
CA ASP A 319 16.03 -1.40 14.56
C ASP A 319 14.92 -0.41 14.15
N TYR A 320 13.63 -0.72 14.29
CA TYR A 320 12.52 0.10 13.78
C TYR A 320 12.66 1.59 14.13
N ARG A 321 12.88 1.92 15.40
CA ARG A 321 13.06 3.30 15.85
C ARG A 321 14.31 3.95 15.26
N LEU A 322 15.38 3.18 15.03
CA LEU A 322 16.56 3.68 14.33
C LEU A 322 16.22 3.98 12.86
N GLN A 323 15.51 3.09 12.17
CA GLN A 323 15.07 3.28 10.79
C GLN A 323 14.18 4.54 10.64
N MET A 324 13.28 4.80 11.60
CA MET A 324 12.50 6.04 11.60
C MET A 324 13.36 7.30 11.78
N ARG A 325 14.41 7.24 12.63
CA ARG A 325 15.37 8.35 12.75
C ARG A 325 16.20 8.53 11.47
N MET A 326 16.55 7.44 10.78
CA MET A 326 17.24 7.49 9.49
C MET A 326 16.39 8.20 8.44
N LEU A 327 15.12 7.83 8.31
CA LEU A 327 14.15 8.50 7.44
C LEU A 327 13.99 9.98 7.80
N ASN A 328 13.80 10.32 9.09
CA ASN A 328 13.69 11.70 9.53
C ASN A 328 14.91 12.54 9.15
N TYR A 329 16.12 12.00 9.36
CA TYR A 329 17.37 12.67 8.99
C TYR A 329 17.45 12.88 7.48
N LEU A 330 17.24 11.82 6.69
CA LEU A 330 17.35 11.87 5.24
C LEU A 330 16.26 12.73 4.59
N HIS A 331 15.06 12.80 5.16
CA HIS A 331 14.04 13.73 4.69
C HIS A 331 14.43 15.20 4.92
N GLY A 332 15.19 15.50 5.98
CA GLY A 332 15.79 16.83 6.17
C GLY A 332 16.85 17.18 5.11
N VAL A 333 17.46 16.16 4.49
CA VAL A 333 18.46 16.32 3.42
C VAL A 333 17.82 16.31 2.03
N TYR A 334 16.79 15.48 1.84
CA TYR A 334 16.08 15.23 0.58
C TYR A 334 14.58 15.50 0.75
N PRO A 335 14.18 16.77 0.99
CA PRO A 335 12.80 17.11 1.38
C PRO A 335 11.77 16.91 0.27
N ARG A 336 12.18 16.73 -0.99
CA ARG A 336 11.26 16.48 -2.12
C ARG A 336 10.99 14.99 -2.35
N ALA A 337 11.76 14.10 -1.72
CA ALA A 337 11.49 12.67 -1.77
C ALA A 337 10.36 12.32 -0.80
N HIS A 338 9.24 11.82 -1.35
CA HIS A 338 8.10 11.41 -0.56
C HIS A 338 8.39 10.13 0.23
N ILE A 339 7.59 9.88 1.28
CA ILE A 339 7.74 8.70 2.14
C ILE A 339 6.39 7.99 2.26
N THR A 340 6.33 6.74 1.80
CA THR A 340 5.27 5.77 2.14
C THR A 340 5.93 4.58 2.83
N LEU A 341 5.31 4.01 3.87
CA LEU A 341 5.94 2.93 4.65
C LEU A 341 4.96 1.81 4.91
N HIS A 342 5.41 0.56 4.75
CA HIS A 342 4.78 -0.55 5.47
C HIS A 342 4.94 -0.27 6.98
N ALA A 343 3.82 -0.14 7.67
CA ALA A 343 3.80 0.01 9.10
C ALA A 343 2.51 -0.57 9.69
N GLY A 344 2.66 -1.31 10.77
CA GLY A 344 1.54 -1.96 11.43
C GLY A 344 0.98 -3.13 10.64
N GLU A 345 1.78 -3.76 9.78
CA GLU A 345 1.48 -5.03 9.12
C GLU A 345 1.71 -6.20 10.11
N LEU A 346 1.06 -6.11 11.26
CA LEU A 346 1.32 -6.94 12.43
C LEU A 346 0.01 -7.37 13.10
N THR A 347 0.08 -8.47 13.84
CA THR A 347 -1.04 -8.99 14.63
C THR A 347 -0.55 -9.59 15.95
N ALA A 348 -1.47 -9.74 16.89
CA ALA A 348 -1.21 -10.54 18.08
C ALA A 348 -0.91 -12.00 17.67
N GLY A 349 0.23 -12.52 18.14
CA GLY A 349 0.71 -13.86 17.79
C GLY A 349 1.88 -13.86 16.80
N LEU A 350 1.96 -12.84 15.94
CA LEU A 350 3.13 -12.62 15.08
C LEU A 350 4.28 -11.94 15.86
N VAL A 351 3.92 -10.97 16.71
CA VAL A 351 4.87 -10.23 17.55
C VAL A 351 4.41 -10.14 19.00
N GLY A 352 5.32 -9.69 19.88
CA GLY A 352 5.01 -9.42 21.29
C GLY A 352 4.07 -8.21 21.45
N PRO A 353 3.28 -8.12 22.54
CA PRO A 353 2.34 -7.00 22.75
C PRO A 353 2.97 -5.60 22.77
N SER A 354 4.27 -5.48 23.03
CA SER A 354 4.98 -4.20 22.98
C SER A 354 5.17 -3.67 21.56
N ASP A 355 5.30 -4.56 20.57
CA ASP A 355 5.63 -4.20 19.19
C ASP A 355 4.40 -3.72 18.42
N LEU A 356 3.19 -4.08 18.86
CA LEU A 356 1.92 -3.61 18.28
C LEU A 356 1.55 -2.16 18.63
N ARG A 357 2.36 -1.47 19.43
CA ARG A 357 1.94 -0.25 20.13
C ARG A 357 2.48 1.05 19.53
N PHE A 358 3.33 0.99 18.51
CA PHE A 358 4.07 2.19 18.09
C PHE A 358 4.46 2.30 16.62
N HIS A 359 4.39 1.24 15.80
CA HIS A 359 4.96 1.25 14.45
C HIS A 359 4.31 2.31 13.54
N ILE A 360 2.98 2.29 13.38
CA ILE A 360 2.25 3.30 12.61
C ILE A 360 2.47 4.69 13.22
N GLY A 361 2.45 4.78 14.55
CA GLY A 361 2.67 6.04 15.25
C GLY A 361 4.05 6.65 14.97
N GLU A 362 5.10 5.86 15.03
CA GLU A 362 6.49 6.26 14.75
C GLU A 362 6.70 6.54 13.26
N ALA A 363 6.10 5.76 12.35
CA ALA A 363 6.11 6.03 10.92
C ALA A 363 5.52 7.42 10.61
N VAL A 364 4.37 7.74 11.20
CA VAL A 364 3.67 9.02 11.01
C VAL A 364 4.42 10.22 11.63
N ARG A 365 4.97 10.05 12.85
CA ARG A 365 5.55 11.15 13.63
C ARG A 365 7.03 11.35 13.39
N THR A 366 7.79 10.26 13.42
CA THR A 366 9.26 10.27 13.31
C THR A 366 9.65 10.01 11.86
N GLY A 367 9.15 8.94 11.24
CA GLY A 367 9.44 8.56 9.86
C GLY A 367 8.90 9.51 8.80
N ARG A 368 7.99 10.44 9.18
CA ARG A 368 7.33 11.43 8.31
C ARG A 368 6.55 10.83 7.15
N ALA A 369 6.03 9.62 7.32
CA ALA A 369 5.22 8.96 6.31
C ALA A 369 3.99 9.81 5.92
N GLU A 370 3.77 9.92 4.61
CA GLU A 370 2.62 10.55 3.98
C GLU A 370 1.56 9.51 3.62
N ARG A 371 1.95 8.23 3.50
CA ARG A 371 1.05 7.07 3.39
C ARG A 371 1.57 5.90 4.22
N ILE A 372 0.64 5.09 4.73
CA ILE A 372 0.90 3.89 5.51
C ILE A 372 0.38 2.68 4.75
N GLY A 373 1.26 1.75 4.40
CA GLY A 373 0.91 0.44 3.86
C GLY A 373 0.37 -0.48 4.94
N HIS A 374 -0.73 -1.18 4.63
CA HIS A 374 -1.47 -2.10 5.49
C HIS A 374 -2.16 -1.43 6.69
N GLY A 375 -1.41 -0.96 7.70
CA GLY A 375 -1.95 -0.30 8.89
C GLY A 375 -2.90 -1.19 9.72
N VAL A 376 -2.63 -2.49 9.80
CA VAL A 376 -3.54 -3.49 10.38
C VAL A 376 -3.62 -3.39 11.90
N ASP A 377 -2.51 -3.14 12.58
CA ASP A 377 -2.45 -3.12 14.05
C ASP A 377 -2.90 -1.80 14.69
N VAL A 378 -3.44 -0.83 13.94
CA VAL A 378 -3.71 0.55 14.42
C VAL A 378 -4.59 0.62 15.67
N ALA A 379 -5.41 -0.40 15.94
CA ALA A 379 -6.23 -0.47 17.15
C ALA A 379 -5.40 -0.75 18.43
N HIS A 380 -4.19 -1.29 18.28
CA HIS A 380 -3.24 -1.61 19.35
C HIS A 380 -2.27 -0.46 19.65
N GLU A 381 -2.15 0.52 18.76
CA GLU A 381 -1.29 1.69 18.92
C GLU A 381 -1.56 2.45 20.24
N ASP A 382 -0.48 2.89 20.88
CA ASP A 382 -0.58 3.80 22.00
C ASP A 382 -1.24 5.10 21.55
N HIS A 383 -2.37 5.41 22.19
CA HIS A 383 -3.23 6.53 21.83
C HIS A 383 -3.78 6.45 20.38
N ALA A 384 -4.14 5.26 19.90
CA ALA A 384 -4.74 5.01 18.57
C ALA A 384 -5.74 6.08 18.10
N ALA A 385 -6.69 6.51 18.95
CA ALA A 385 -7.66 7.54 18.58
C ALA A 385 -7.03 8.91 18.26
N ALA A 386 -5.95 9.29 18.95
CA ALA A 386 -5.21 10.52 18.68
C ALA A 386 -4.34 10.39 17.43
N LEU A 387 -3.77 9.20 17.18
CA LEU A 387 -3.06 8.88 15.95
C LEU A 387 -3.97 8.98 14.73
N LEU A 388 -5.14 8.32 14.75
CA LEU A 388 -6.14 8.38 13.68
C LEU A 388 -6.61 9.81 13.38
N ARG A 389 -6.88 10.62 14.42
CA ARG A 389 -7.19 12.05 14.23
C ARG A 389 -6.02 12.83 13.63
N THR A 390 -4.79 12.44 13.92
CA THR A 390 -3.60 13.07 13.33
C THR A 390 -3.44 12.69 11.88
N MET A 391 -3.61 11.41 11.53
CA MET A 391 -3.60 10.95 10.14
C MET A 391 -4.68 11.66 9.32
N ALA A 392 -5.92 11.71 9.82
CA ALA A 392 -7.03 12.39 9.14
C ALA A 392 -6.75 13.88 8.92
N ARG A 393 -6.28 14.61 9.94
CA ARG A 393 -5.96 16.05 9.83
C ARG A 393 -4.81 16.35 8.88
N ARG A 394 -3.81 15.46 8.81
CA ARG A 394 -2.62 15.63 7.96
C ARG A 394 -2.80 15.04 6.57
N GLY A 395 -3.94 14.40 6.27
CA GLY A 395 -4.15 13.71 5.00
C GLY A 395 -3.21 12.52 4.79
N ILE A 396 -2.82 11.82 5.87
CA ILE A 396 -1.99 10.62 5.75
C ILE A 396 -2.91 9.45 5.39
N ALA A 397 -2.77 8.94 4.17
CA ALA A 397 -3.59 7.84 3.69
C ALA A 397 -3.13 6.49 4.25
N VAL A 398 -4.04 5.53 4.31
CA VAL A 398 -3.73 4.11 4.49
C VAL A 398 -3.99 3.36 3.18
N GLU A 399 -3.01 2.58 2.74
CA GLU A 399 -3.05 1.71 1.56
C GLU A 399 -3.46 0.31 2.03
N VAL A 400 -4.60 -0.21 1.56
CA VAL A 400 -5.27 -1.38 2.13
C VAL A 400 -5.36 -2.52 1.11
N PRO A 401 -4.48 -3.52 1.18
CA PRO A 401 -4.55 -4.74 0.38
C PRO A 401 -5.28 -5.86 1.15
N LEU A 402 -6.61 -5.89 1.02
CA LEU A 402 -7.49 -6.77 1.81
C LEU A 402 -7.17 -8.25 1.62
N THR A 403 -6.92 -8.68 0.38
CA THR A 403 -6.58 -10.08 0.09
C THR A 403 -5.24 -10.47 0.71
N SER A 404 -4.23 -9.59 0.60
CA SER A 404 -2.90 -9.80 1.22
C SER A 404 -3.03 -9.93 2.73
N ASN A 405 -3.69 -8.96 3.40
CA ASN A 405 -3.90 -9.00 4.85
C ASN A 405 -4.61 -10.27 5.33
N ARG A 406 -5.60 -10.76 4.57
CA ARG A 406 -6.25 -12.04 4.87
C ARG A 406 -5.28 -13.22 4.73
N GLN A 407 -4.48 -13.26 3.67
CA GLN A 407 -3.59 -14.38 3.36
C GLN A 407 -2.41 -14.47 4.32
N ILE A 408 -1.80 -13.33 4.68
CA ILE A 408 -0.55 -13.31 5.44
C ILE A 408 -0.77 -13.05 6.93
N LEU A 409 -1.80 -12.28 7.31
CA LEU A 409 -2.07 -11.96 8.72
C LEU A 409 -3.29 -12.68 9.29
N GLY A 410 -4.09 -13.33 8.44
CA GLY A 410 -5.38 -13.90 8.83
C GLY A 410 -6.47 -12.86 9.13
N VAL A 411 -6.20 -11.57 8.91
CA VAL A 411 -7.13 -10.49 9.28
C VAL A 411 -8.10 -10.23 8.15
N HIS A 412 -9.40 -10.37 8.44
CA HIS A 412 -10.45 -10.18 7.45
C HIS A 412 -11.79 -9.75 8.06
N GLY A 413 -12.70 -9.25 7.21
CA GLY A 413 -14.07 -8.97 7.63
C GLY A 413 -14.14 -7.87 8.69
N ALA A 414 -14.81 -8.16 9.81
CA ALA A 414 -15.00 -7.21 10.90
C ALA A 414 -13.71 -6.95 11.71
N GLU A 415 -12.70 -7.81 11.63
CA GLU A 415 -11.44 -7.67 12.37
C GLU A 415 -10.49 -6.66 11.71
N HIS A 416 -10.64 -6.42 10.40
CA HIS A 416 -9.80 -5.49 9.67
C HIS A 416 -10.11 -4.03 10.06
N PRO A 417 -9.12 -3.15 10.29
CA PRO A 417 -9.35 -1.77 10.70
C PRO A 417 -9.89 -0.84 9.60
N PHE A 418 -10.32 -1.38 8.46
CA PHE A 418 -10.81 -0.59 7.33
C PHE A 418 -12.00 0.31 7.73
N PRO A 419 -13.04 -0.19 8.45
CA PRO A 419 -14.11 0.67 8.95
C PRO A 419 -13.64 1.70 9.99
N LEU A 420 -12.60 1.38 10.77
CA LEU A 420 -12.06 2.27 11.80
C LEU A 420 -11.41 3.50 11.17
N TYR A 421 -10.53 3.31 10.17
CA TYR A 421 -9.94 4.41 9.42
C TYR A 421 -10.99 5.32 8.79
N ARG A 422 -11.98 4.73 8.13
CA ARG A 422 -13.11 5.47 7.56
C ARG A 422 -13.88 6.20 8.66
N ARG A 423 -14.18 5.61 9.81
CA ARG A 423 -14.90 6.33 10.87
C ARG A 423 -14.18 7.59 11.35
N TYR A 424 -12.85 7.59 11.35
CA TYR A 424 -12.03 8.75 11.77
C TYR A 424 -11.75 9.76 10.65
N GLY A 425 -12.21 9.50 9.42
CA GLY A 425 -11.94 10.38 8.29
C GLY A 425 -10.52 10.26 7.74
N VAL A 426 -9.80 9.19 8.08
CA VAL A 426 -8.50 8.89 7.46
C VAL A 426 -8.74 8.51 5.99
N PRO A 427 -7.99 9.07 5.02
CA PRO A 427 -8.08 8.65 3.63
C PRO A 427 -7.70 7.18 3.49
N VAL A 428 -8.52 6.42 2.78
CA VAL A 428 -8.29 4.99 2.54
C VAL A 428 -8.17 4.77 1.04
N VAL A 429 -7.12 4.07 0.63
CA VAL A 429 -6.84 3.68 -0.75
C VAL A 429 -6.79 2.15 -0.79
N LEU A 430 -7.58 1.53 -1.66
CA LEU A 430 -7.44 0.09 -1.90
C LEU A 430 -6.20 -0.16 -2.79
N SER A 431 -5.46 -1.22 -2.50
CA SER A 431 -4.22 -1.57 -3.21
C SER A 431 -4.11 -3.07 -3.39
N THR A 432 -3.22 -3.52 -4.28
CA THR A 432 -3.08 -4.96 -4.59
C THR A 432 -1.93 -5.66 -3.90
N ASP A 433 -0.91 -4.91 -3.45
CA ASP A 433 0.32 -5.43 -2.85
C ASP A 433 1.10 -6.34 -3.82
N ASP A 434 0.93 -7.65 -3.74
CA ASP A 434 1.54 -8.61 -4.66
C ASP A 434 0.48 -9.43 -5.40
N PRO A 435 -0.26 -8.85 -6.39
CA PRO A 435 -1.39 -9.53 -7.03
C PRO A 435 -1.05 -10.83 -7.74
N GLY A 436 0.17 -10.95 -8.28
CA GLY A 436 0.67 -12.17 -8.92
C GLY A 436 0.87 -13.32 -7.93
N ILE A 437 1.45 -13.03 -6.77
CA ILE A 437 1.57 -13.99 -5.65
C ILE A 437 0.20 -14.25 -5.04
N SER A 438 -0.54 -13.20 -4.68
CA SER A 438 -1.81 -13.28 -3.96
C SER A 438 -2.96 -13.86 -4.80
N ARG A 439 -2.77 -13.95 -6.13
CA ARG A 439 -3.78 -14.41 -7.11
C ARG A 439 -5.04 -13.53 -7.08
N THR A 440 -4.83 -12.22 -7.05
CA THR A 440 -5.89 -11.20 -7.01
C THR A 440 -5.64 -10.11 -8.06
N ASP A 441 -6.57 -9.17 -8.19
CA ASP A 441 -6.39 -7.92 -8.91
C ASP A 441 -7.18 -6.80 -8.21
N ILE A 442 -7.02 -5.55 -8.65
CA ILE A 442 -7.71 -4.44 -8.01
C ILE A 442 -9.25 -4.55 -8.10
N GLY A 443 -9.78 -5.21 -9.13
CA GLY A 443 -11.22 -5.44 -9.28
C GLY A 443 -11.73 -6.35 -8.17
N GLU A 444 -10.96 -7.37 -7.84
CA GLU A 444 -11.19 -8.27 -6.71
C GLU A 444 -11.08 -7.56 -5.36
N GLU A 445 -10.12 -6.64 -5.17
CA GLU A 445 -10.04 -5.84 -3.93
C GLU A 445 -11.27 -4.93 -3.74
N TYR A 446 -11.73 -4.27 -4.81
CA TYR A 446 -12.96 -3.47 -4.77
C TYR A 446 -14.19 -4.34 -4.52
N ARG A 447 -14.27 -5.52 -5.15
CA ARG A 447 -15.36 -6.47 -4.94
C ARG A 447 -15.38 -6.99 -3.51
N TYR A 448 -14.22 -7.32 -2.95
CA TYR A 448 -14.05 -7.71 -1.56
C TYR A 448 -14.60 -6.61 -0.65
N ALA A 449 -14.11 -5.37 -0.81
CA ALA A 449 -14.49 -4.25 0.03
C ALA A 449 -15.99 -3.98 -0.03
N ALA A 450 -16.57 -3.94 -1.24
CA ALA A 450 -17.99 -3.71 -1.46
C ALA A 450 -18.87 -4.74 -0.76
N ARG A 451 -18.56 -6.04 -0.92
CA ARG A 451 -19.36 -7.11 -0.30
C ARG A 451 -19.21 -7.15 1.21
N THR A 452 -17.98 -6.99 1.70
CA THR A 452 -17.66 -7.13 3.13
C THR A 452 -18.22 -5.97 3.94
N TYR A 453 -18.07 -4.75 3.43
CA TYR A 453 -18.44 -3.52 4.16
C TYR A 453 -19.73 -2.87 3.62
N ARG A 454 -20.42 -3.53 2.67
CA ARG A 454 -21.68 -3.08 2.05
C ARG A 454 -21.57 -1.68 1.47
N LEU A 455 -20.48 -1.42 0.76
CA LEU A 455 -20.20 -0.11 0.17
C LEU A 455 -21.14 0.18 -1.00
N ASP A 456 -21.68 1.39 -1.05
CA ASP A 456 -22.41 1.87 -2.22
C ASP A 456 -21.47 2.40 -3.31
N TYR A 457 -22.02 2.76 -4.47
CA TYR A 457 -21.19 3.24 -5.58
C TYR A 457 -20.48 4.57 -5.29
N ARG A 458 -21.07 5.46 -4.47
CA ARG A 458 -20.41 6.71 -4.07
C ARG A 458 -19.18 6.40 -3.22
N GLU A 459 -19.29 5.48 -2.27
CA GLU A 459 -18.18 5.07 -1.43
C GLU A 459 -17.05 4.42 -2.25
N LEU A 460 -17.38 3.63 -3.28
CA LEU A 460 -16.39 3.08 -4.21
C LEU A 460 -15.70 4.19 -5.03
N LYS A 461 -16.44 5.22 -5.48
CA LYS A 461 -15.85 6.39 -6.14
C LYS A 461 -14.90 7.14 -5.22
N ASP A 462 -15.28 7.31 -3.96
CA ASP A 462 -14.47 8.03 -2.98
C ASP A 462 -13.13 7.32 -2.71
N LEU A 463 -13.09 5.98 -2.68
CA LEU A 463 -11.84 5.20 -2.61
C LEU A 463 -10.95 5.42 -3.85
N ALA A 464 -11.54 5.39 -5.05
CA ALA A 464 -10.82 5.64 -6.29
C ALA A 464 -10.30 7.07 -6.38
N ARG A 465 -11.06 8.07 -5.91
CA ARG A 465 -10.62 9.47 -5.88
C ARG A 465 -9.49 9.66 -4.89
N ALA A 466 -9.61 9.10 -3.68
CA ALA A 466 -8.54 9.13 -2.68
C ALA A 466 -7.23 8.55 -3.22
N SER A 467 -7.29 7.48 -4.02
CA SER A 467 -6.08 6.89 -4.63
C SER A 467 -5.34 7.83 -5.59
N LEU A 468 -6.02 8.75 -6.27
CA LEU A 468 -5.36 9.71 -7.16
C LEU A 468 -4.96 11.00 -6.42
N ASP A 469 -5.76 11.42 -5.44
CA ASP A 469 -5.45 12.58 -4.59
C ASP A 469 -4.17 12.36 -3.77
N HIS A 470 -4.03 11.15 -3.20
CA HIS A 470 -2.85 10.74 -2.43
C HIS A 470 -1.73 10.12 -3.25
N ALA A 471 -1.86 10.05 -4.59
CA ALA A 471 -0.75 9.71 -5.45
C ALA A 471 0.38 10.76 -5.35
N PHE A 472 1.64 10.35 -5.43
CA PHE A 472 2.79 11.26 -5.51
C PHE A 472 3.02 11.77 -6.95
N LEU A 473 1.92 12.02 -7.67
CA LEU A 473 1.94 12.69 -8.95
C LEU A 473 2.23 14.18 -8.77
N PRO A 474 3.04 14.79 -9.64
CA PRO A 474 3.28 16.22 -9.60
C PRO A 474 2.03 17.02 -10.02
N GLY A 475 1.96 18.25 -9.51
CA GLY A 475 0.89 19.21 -9.80
C GLY A 475 -0.23 19.22 -8.76
N ASP A 476 -1.02 20.29 -8.80
CA ASP A 476 -2.15 20.48 -7.87
C ASP A 476 -3.25 19.43 -8.10
N SER A 477 -3.95 19.02 -7.04
CA SER A 477 -5.13 18.17 -7.17
C SER A 477 -6.31 18.92 -7.80
N LEU A 478 -7.15 18.20 -8.54
CA LEU A 478 -8.48 18.61 -8.97
C LEU A 478 -9.38 18.95 -7.78
N TRP A 479 -9.10 18.44 -6.59
CA TRP A 479 -9.92 18.62 -5.40
C TRP A 479 -9.43 19.81 -4.56
N ASP A 480 -10.37 20.67 -4.15
CA ASP A 480 -10.11 21.76 -3.22
C ASP A 480 -9.87 21.18 -1.81
N ALA A 481 -8.71 21.46 -1.24
CA ALA A 481 -8.29 21.00 0.08
C ALA A 481 -9.04 21.78 1.18
N GLY A 482 -10.34 21.53 1.34
CA GLY A 482 -11.06 21.81 2.57
C GLY A 482 -11.91 23.08 2.62
N ARG A 483 -13.16 22.97 2.13
CA ARG A 483 -14.30 23.68 2.76
C ARG A 483 -15.30 22.73 3.41
N ASP A 484 -15.48 21.54 2.83
CA ASP A 484 -16.59 20.64 3.15
C ASP A 484 -16.14 19.30 3.78
N GLY A 485 -14.85 19.21 4.18
CA GLY A 485 -14.25 18.04 4.82
C GLY A 485 -13.56 17.04 3.85
N PRO A 486 -12.83 16.05 4.38
CA PRO A 486 -11.91 15.18 3.63
C PRO A 486 -12.56 14.19 2.63
N ARG A 487 -13.89 14.23 2.43
CA ARG A 487 -14.61 13.40 1.43
C ARG A 487 -15.51 14.21 0.50
N ALA A 488 -15.37 15.52 0.50
CA ALA A 488 -16.26 16.35 -0.29
C ALA A 488 -15.90 16.33 -1.79
N PHE A 489 -14.67 15.93 -2.15
CA PHE A 489 -14.14 15.90 -3.53
C PHE A 489 -14.70 17.03 -4.39
N THR A 490 -14.62 18.25 -3.86
CA THR A 490 -15.16 19.44 -4.52
C THR A 490 -14.12 19.93 -5.51
N PRO A 491 -14.46 20.10 -6.79
CA PRO A 491 -13.49 20.58 -7.76
C PRO A 491 -12.91 21.95 -7.38
N ALA A 492 -11.61 22.10 -7.61
CA ALA A 492 -10.87 23.34 -7.48
C ALA A 492 -11.56 24.47 -8.27
N VAL A 493 -11.36 25.71 -7.82
CA VAL A 493 -12.05 26.89 -8.36
C VAL A 493 -12.03 26.96 -9.89
N PRO A 494 -10.91 26.72 -10.61
CA PRO A 494 -10.89 26.78 -12.07
C PRO A 494 -11.84 25.80 -12.77
N CYS A 495 -12.15 24.66 -12.11
CA CYS A 495 -12.97 23.57 -12.62
C CYS A 495 -14.34 23.45 -11.93
N ARG A 496 -14.72 24.42 -11.09
CA ARG A 496 -15.97 24.37 -10.33
C ARG A 496 -17.20 24.41 -11.26
N GLY A 497 -18.15 23.51 -11.00
CA GLY A 497 -19.37 23.38 -11.80
C GLY A 497 -19.17 22.76 -13.18
N GLU A 498 -17.96 22.31 -13.51
CA GLU A 498 -17.74 21.49 -14.69
C GLU A 498 -18.33 20.08 -14.53
N ARG A 499 -18.58 19.41 -15.66
CA ARG A 499 -19.07 18.03 -15.71
C ARG A 499 -18.12 17.18 -16.57
N PRO A 500 -17.13 16.52 -15.95
CA PRO A 500 -16.20 15.66 -16.68
C PRO A 500 -16.92 14.58 -17.47
N GLY A 501 -16.49 14.35 -18.71
CA GLY A 501 -17.03 13.30 -19.59
C GLY A 501 -18.29 13.67 -20.39
N THR A 502 -18.90 14.85 -20.18
CA THR A 502 -20.05 15.30 -20.98
C THR A 502 -19.70 16.32 -22.06
N ARG A 503 -18.74 17.21 -21.80
CA ARG A 503 -18.28 18.25 -22.72
C ARG A 503 -16.82 18.63 -22.44
N ALA A 504 -16.20 19.37 -23.35
CA ALA A 504 -14.88 19.95 -23.12
C ALA A 504 -14.91 20.93 -21.92
N PRO A 505 -13.84 20.97 -21.09
CA PRO A 505 -13.73 21.92 -19.98
C PRO A 505 -13.70 23.36 -20.50
N ARG A 506 -14.20 24.33 -19.72
CA ARG A 506 -14.01 25.75 -20.02
C ARG A 506 -12.53 26.11 -19.93
N GLN A 507 -12.16 27.22 -20.56
CA GLN A 507 -10.76 27.66 -20.69
C GLN A 507 -9.99 27.70 -19.36
N SER A 508 -10.61 28.17 -18.27
CA SER A 508 -10.00 28.20 -16.94
C SER A 508 -9.61 26.81 -16.44
N CYS A 509 -10.53 25.86 -16.55
CA CYS A 509 -10.28 24.48 -16.15
C CYS A 509 -9.29 23.80 -17.11
N ALA A 510 -9.42 24.02 -18.41
CA ALA A 510 -8.49 23.48 -19.40
C ALA A 510 -7.04 23.93 -19.14
N HIS A 511 -6.84 25.21 -18.82
CA HIS A 511 -5.53 25.74 -18.43
C HIS A 511 -5.01 25.11 -17.14
N PHE A 512 -5.86 24.96 -16.13
CA PHE A 512 -5.50 24.29 -14.88
C PHE A 512 -5.05 22.84 -15.11
N LEU A 513 -5.83 22.06 -15.85
CA LEU A 513 -5.52 20.66 -16.18
C LEU A 513 -4.20 20.56 -16.97
N ALA A 514 -3.97 21.44 -17.95
CA ALA A 514 -2.75 21.44 -18.76
C ALA A 514 -1.46 21.64 -17.94
N ASN A 515 -1.55 22.28 -16.77
CA ASN A 515 -0.41 22.54 -15.89
C ASN A 515 -0.31 21.57 -14.71
N SER A 516 -1.25 20.63 -14.55
CA SER A 516 -1.23 19.64 -13.48
C SER A 516 -1.48 18.21 -14.00
N PRO A 517 -0.42 17.37 -14.06
CA PRO A 517 -0.56 15.94 -14.35
C PRO A 517 -1.52 15.22 -13.40
N LYS A 518 -1.49 15.55 -12.10
CA LYS A 518 -2.42 15.01 -11.10
C LYS A 518 -3.88 15.35 -11.45
N ALA A 519 -4.21 16.63 -11.58
CA ALA A 519 -5.58 17.06 -11.89
C ALA A 519 -6.08 16.51 -13.23
N THR A 520 -5.20 16.38 -14.23
CA THR A 520 -5.55 15.76 -15.51
C THR A 520 -5.99 14.30 -15.34
N LEU A 521 -5.31 13.51 -14.50
CA LEU A 521 -5.69 12.12 -14.25
C LEU A 521 -6.98 12.00 -13.44
N GLU A 522 -7.15 12.83 -12.41
CA GLU A 522 -8.39 12.89 -11.64
C GLU A 522 -9.58 13.29 -12.53
N TRP A 523 -9.39 14.23 -13.46
CA TRP A 523 -10.42 14.60 -14.43
C TRP A 523 -10.78 13.45 -15.37
N ARG A 524 -9.78 12.69 -15.85
CA ARG A 524 -10.01 11.50 -16.70
C ARG A 524 -10.79 10.42 -15.97
N GLN A 525 -10.48 10.21 -14.68
CA GLN A 525 -11.20 9.30 -13.79
C GLN A 525 -12.67 9.73 -13.64
N GLU A 526 -12.96 11.00 -13.37
CA GLU A 526 -14.34 11.49 -13.28
C GLU A 526 -15.11 11.34 -14.60
N ALA A 527 -14.45 11.63 -15.73
CA ALA A 527 -15.03 11.40 -17.04
C ALA A 527 -15.35 9.91 -17.29
N ALA A 528 -14.53 9.01 -16.75
CA ALA A 528 -14.78 7.56 -16.80
C ALA A 528 -15.97 7.15 -15.93
N PHE A 529 -16.12 7.73 -14.73
CA PHE A 529 -17.31 7.50 -13.90
C PHE A 529 -18.60 7.93 -14.59
N THR A 530 -18.58 9.07 -15.29
CA THR A 530 -19.73 9.52 -16.10
C THR A 530 -20.08 8.47 -17.16
N ARG A 531 -19.11 7.99 -17.93
CA ARG A 531 -19.34 6.95 -18.95
C ARG A 531 -19.81 5.62 -18.36
N PHE A 532 -19.23 5.21 -17.23
CA PHE A 532 -19.63 3.99 -16.53
C PHE A 532 -21.09 4.07 -16.06
N ALA A 533 -21.49 5.19 -15.45
CA ALA A 533 -22.87 5.36 -15.00
C ALA A 533 -23.87 5.36 -16.16
N GLU A 534 -23.50 5.93 -17.32
CA GLU A 534 -24.29 5.85 -18.55
C GLU A 534 -24.37 4.42 -19.10
N HIS A 535 -23.27 3.66 -19.09
CA HIS A 535 -23.27 2.26 -19.48
C HIS A 535 -24.21 1.43 -18.59
N ILE A 536 -24.13 1.59 -17.27
CA ILE A 536 -25.02 0.91 -16.32
C ILE A 536 -26.49 1.28 -16.54
N ARG A 537 -26.79 2.53 -16.94
CA ARG A 537 -28.16 2.94 -17.29
C ARG A 537 -28.76 2.10 -18.42
N HIS A 538 -27.94 1.62 -19.37
CA HIS A 538 -28.40 0.75 -20.46
C HIS A 538 -28.54 -0.73 -20.07
N LEU A 539 -27.93 -1.14 -18.94
CA LEU A 539 -28.02 -2.50 -18.40
C LEU A 539 -29.08 -2.64 -17.31
N ALA A 540 -29.46 -1.53 -16.67
CA ALA A 540 -30.52 -1.50 -15.68
C ALA A 540 -31.88 -1.75 -16.39
N PRO A 541 -32.71 -2.65 -15.84
CA PRO A 541 -34.01 -2.98 -16.41
C PRO A 541 -35.01 -1.82 -16.39
#